data_AF-A0A952KI52-F1
#
_entry.id   AF-A0A952KI52-F1
#
_cell.length_a   1.000
_cell.length_b   1.000
_cell.length_c   1.000
_cell.angle_alpha   90.00
_cell.angle_beta   90.00
_cell.angle_gamma   90.00
#
_symmetry.space_group_name_H-M   'P 1'
#
loop_
_entity.id
_entity.type
_entity.pdbx_description
1 polymer ?
#
loop_
_entity_poly.entity_id
_entity_poly.type
_entity_poly.pdbx_seq_one_letter_code
_entity_poly.pdbx_strand_id
1 'polypeptide(L)'
;VVEHDEDTIRRADNIIDIGPGAGKRGGTLVAQGTAAQLSAVPESLTGRYLANPLIHPLHARRETEKGRAKDTDLLPLPPAEGGGEGSPAKPLSKQKQAALKAAALKEAAASASKLHNAAPAAASKFTSWLTVVNADLHNLKDVSVTVPLYRLVAVTGVSGSGKSTLARDVLLTNVHAGVMQRSTKSGRDADDKGKTPDWTGCERIEGYAAVDRVLEVDQTPIGKTPRSCPATYIGFWDTIRKLFADTLEARARGYGAGRFSFNTGEGRCPTCEGAGVRTIGMSFLPDVKVLCETCHGARFNPETQAVTWRGKNIGDVLKMEVDEAVDFFSSMPNISHPLQL
;
A
#
# COMPACT_ATOMS: atom_id res chain seq x y z
N VAL A 1 -21.85 -18.22 -7.24
CA VAL A 1 -21.28 -16.86 -7.33
C VAL A 1 -20.55 -16.61 -6.02
N VAL A 2 -19.30 -16.12 -6.05
CA VAL A 2 -18.59 -15.65 -4.84
C VAL A 2 -18.75 -14.14 -4.82
N GLU A 3 -19.44 -13.61 -3.82
CA GLU A 3 -19.83 -12.20 -3.76
C GLU A 3 -19.81 -11.67 -2.33
N HIS A 4 -19.72 -10.34 -2.24
CA HIS A 4 -19.80 -9.59 -0.99
C HIS A 4 -20.89 -8.50 -1.03
N ASP A 5 -21.50 -8.26 -2.19
CA ASP A 5 -22.61 -7.32 -2.34
C ASP A 5 -23.90 -7.81 -1.64
N GLU A 6 -24.45 -6.97 -0.77
CA GLU A 6 -25.61 -7.32 0.05
C GLU A 6 -26.85 -7.61 -0.79
N ASP A 7 -27.11 -6.81 -1.82
CA ASP A 7 -28.30 -6.94 -2.67
C ASP A 7 -28.31 -8.27 -3.43
N THR A 8 -27.13 -8.69 -3.91
CA THR A 8 -26.93 -9.98 -4.56
C THR A 8 -27.10 -11.13 -3.58
N ILE A 9 -26.50 -11.04 -2.39
CA ILE A 9 -26.60 -12.07 -1.35
C ILE A 9 -28.06 -12.26 -0.92
N ARG A 10 -28.81 -11.17 -0.70
CA ARG A 10 -30.22 -11.23 -0.27
C ARG A 10 -31.15 -11.88 -1.29
N ARG A 11 -30.81 -11.81 -2.58
CA ARG A 11 -31.59 -12.39 -3.69
C ARG A 11 -31.19 -13.81 -4.05
N ALA A 12 -30.12 -14.34 -3.46
CA ALA A 12 -29.68 -15.69 -3.73
C ALA A 12 -30.69 -16.72 -3.18
N ASP A 13 -31.03 -17.71 -4.01
CA ASP A 13 -31.93 -18.81 -3.61
C ASP A 13 -31.31 -19.67 -2.49
N ASN A 14 -29.98 -19.82 -2.51
CA ASN A 14 -29.22 -20.55 -1.50
C ASN A 14 -27.84 -19.90 -1.32
N ILE A 15 -27.51 -19.61 -0.07
CA ILE A 15 -26.25 -19.00 0.37
C ILE A 15 -25.44 -20.06 1.12
N ILE A 16 -24.14 -20.07 0.89
CA ILE A 16 -23.17 -20.94 1.58
C ILE A 16 -22.15 -20.02 2.24
N ASP A 17 -22.16 -19.95 3.57
CA ASP A 17 -21.26 -19.12 4.36
C ASP A 17 -20.08 -19.94 4.88
N ILE A 18 -18.86 -19.50 4.55
CA ILE A 18 -17.60 -20.17 4.93
C ILE A 18 -16.85 -19.28 5.91
N GLY A 19 -16.37 -19.85 7.00
CA GLY A 19 -15.68 -19.11 8.06
C GLY A 19 -15.15 -20.02 9.16
N PRO A 20 -15.11 -19.56 10.43
CA PRO A 20 -15.50 -18.21 10.92
C PRO A 20 -14.47 -17.11 10.64
N GLY A 21 -13.26 -17.45 10.19
CA GLY A 21 -12.21 -16.50 9.83
C GLY A 21 -11.57 -16.81 8.48
N ALA A 22 -10.48 -16.12 8.16
CA ALA A 22 -9.65 -16.38 6.99
C ALA A 22 -8.46 -17.31 7.31
N GLY A 23 -7.83 -17.85 6.26
CA GLY A 23 -6.66 -18.72 6.39
C GLY A 23 -6.93 -19.96 7.24
N LYS A 24 -6.02 -20.28 8.18
CA LYS A 24 -6.13 -21.43 9.10
C LYS A 24 -7.36 -21.38 10.01
N ARG A 25 -8.01 -20.21 10.19
CA ARG A 25 -9.23 -20.03 10.99
C ARG A 25 -10.52 -20.18 10.19
N GLY A 26 -10.41 -20.46 8.89
CA GLY A 26 -11.54 -20.60 7.96
C GLY A 26 -11.76 -22.03 7.49
N GLY A 27 -12.43 -22.17 6.34
CA GLY A 27 -12.58 -23.45 5.64
C GLY A 27 -13.67 -24.36 6.20
N THR A 28 -14.50 -23.86 7.11
CA THR A 28 -15.65 -24.60 7.67
C THR A 28 -16.95 -24.02 7.14
N LEU A 29 -17.94 -24.88 6.87
CA LEU A 29 -19.30 -24.45 6.59
C LEU A 29 -19.93 -23.90 7.88
N VAL A 30 -20.22 -22.61 7.91
CA VAL A 30 -20.80 -21.95 9.09
C VAL A 30 -22.32 -21.96 9.01
N ALA A 31 -22.87 -21.62 7.85
CA ALA A 31 -24.31 -21.61 7.62
C ALA A 31 -24.61 -21.90 6.14
N GLN A 32 -25.78 -22.48 5.89
CA GLN A 32 -26.31 -22.67 4.55
C GLN A 32 -27.82 -22.48 4.53
N GLY A 33 -28.34 -21.80 3.51
CA GLY A 33 -29.77 -21.60 3.31
C GLY A 33 -30.10 -20.22 2.74
N THR A 34 -31.31 -19.75 3.01
CA THR A 34 -31.78 -18.42 2.60
C THR A 34 -31.16 -17.31 3.45
N ALA A 35 -31.21 -16.06 2.96
CA ALA A 35 -30.72 -14.89 3.72
C ALA A 35 -31.36 -14.75 5.10
N ALA A 36 -32.67 -15.06 5.22
CA ALA A 36 -33.38 -15.04 6.50
C ALA A 36 -32.87 -16.11 7.46
N GLN A 37 -32.59 -17.32 6.97
CA GLN A 37 -32.01 -18.39 7.77
C GLN A 37 -30.60 -18.04 8.24
N LEU A 38 -29.75 -17.53 7.35
CA LEU A 38 -28.39 -17.09 7.70
C LEU A 38 -28.41 -15.98 8.75
N SER A 39 -29.33 -15.01 8.62
CA SER A 39 -29.48 -13.91 9.58
C SER A 39 -29.82 -14.39 11.00
N ALA A 40 -30.42 -15.59 11.12
CA ALA A 40 -30.75 -16.20 12.40
C ALA A 40 -29.62 -17.05 13.00
N VAL A 41 -28.51 -17.29 12.28
CA VAL A 41 -27.36 -18.08 12.76
C VAL A 41 -26.34 -17.15 13.42
N PRO A 42 -26.20 -17.16 14.76
CA PRO A 42 -25.31 -16.25 15.47
C PRO A 42 -23.84 -16.47 15.12
N GLU A 43 -23.43 -17.66 14.72
CA GLU A 43 -22.04 -17.97 14.34
C GLU A 43 -21.65 -17.38 12.98
N SER A 44 -22.62 -17.10 12.11
CA SER A 44 -22.38 -16.54 10.76
C SER A 44 -22.08 -15.06 10.85
N LEU A 45 -20.85 -14.67 10.49
CA LEU A 45 -20.48 -13.24 10.42
C LEU A 45 -21.29 -12.53 9.34
N THR A 46 -21.48 -13.18 8.18
CA THR A 46 -22.35 -12.69 7.10
C THR A 46 -23.79 -12.52 7.60
N GLY A 47 -24.33 -13.52 8.29
CA GLY A 47 -25.66 -13.48 8.90
C GLY A 47 -25.84 -12.32 9.87
N ARG A 48 -24.85 -12.05 10.74
CA ARG A 48 -24.87 -10.89 11.65
C ARG A 48 -25.01 -9.57 10.91
N TYR A 49 -24.29 -9.38 9.80
CA TYR A 49 -24.38 -8.16 9.00
C TYR A 49 -25.65 -8.08 8.14
N LEU A 50 -26.21 -9.22 7.72
CA LEU A 50 -27.53 -9.24 7.08
C LEU A 50 -28.66 -8.89 8.06
N ALA A 51 -28.55 -9.33 9.31
CA ALA A 51 -29.50 -9.01 10.37
C ALA A 51 -29.36 -7.56 10.84
N ASN A 52 -28.12 -7.11 11.06
CA ASN A 52 -27.78 -5.80 11.58
C ASN A 52 -26.68 -5.16 10.72
N PRO A 53 -27.05 -4.48 9.61
CA PRO A 53 -26.07 -3.84 8.73
C PRO A 53 -25.21 -2.81 9.47
N LEU A 54 -23.94 -2.70 9.07
CA LEU A 54 -23.05 -1.65 9.58
C LEU A 54 -23.55 -0.28 9.16
N ILE A 55 -23.79 0.60 10.14
CA ILE A 55 -24.12 2.00 9.89
C ILE A 55 -22.82 2.78 9.75
N HIS A 56 -22.44 3.09 8.52
CA HIS A 56 -21.33 4.01 8.23
C HIS A 56 -21.81 5.47 8.17
N PRO A 57 -20.98 6.44 8.63
CA PRO A 57 -19.63 6.26 9.14
C PRO A 57 -19.59 5.86 10.62
N LEU A 58 -18.57 5.06 10.98
CA LEU A 58 -18.30 4.68 12.39
C LEU A 58 -17.86 5.89 13.25
N HIS A 59 -17.48 6.99 12.61
CA HIS A 59 -17.06 8.25 13.25
C HIS A 59 -17.82 9.42 12.65
N ALA A 60 -17.99 10.49 13.43
CA ALA A 60 -18.62 11.72 12.95
C ALA A 60 -17.91 12.24 11.68
N ARG A 61 -18.69 12.68 10.69
CA ARG A 61 -18.14 13.28 9.47
C ARG A 61 -17.43 14.58 9.84
N ARG A 62 -16.20 14.74 9.34
CA ARG A 62 -15.50 16.02 9.42
C ARG A 62 -16.12 16.98 8.43
N GLU A 63 -16.58 18.13 8.92
CA GLU A 63 -17.18 19.16 8.09
C GLU A 63 -16.20 19.68 7.04
N THR A 64 -16.76 20.10 5.92
CA THR A 64 -16.11 20.84 4.85
C THR A 64 -16.86 22.15 4.73
N GLU A 65 -16.27 23.27 5.15
CA GLU A 65 -16.85 24.58 4.88
C GLU A 65 -16.84 24.85 3.37
N LYS A 66 -17.93 25.40 2.81
CA LYS A 66 -17.95 25.79 1.40
C LYS A 66 -17.08 27.04 1.20
N GLY A 67 -15.82 26.85 0.83
CA GLY A 67 -14.92 27.94 0.49
C GLY A 67 -14.07 27.59 -0.73
N ARG A 68 -14.16 28.38 -1.80
CA ARG A 68 -13.15 28.41 -2.85
C ARG A 68 -11.94 29.12 -2.24
N ALA A 69 -11.01 28.38 -1.64
CA ALA A 69 -9.84 29.00 -1.03
C ALA A 69 -9.11 29.82 -2.09
N LYS A 70 -8.84 31.10 -1.80
CA LYS A 70 -7.89 31.89 -2.58
C LYS A 70 -6.49 31.43 -2.16
N ASP A 71 -5.51 31.51 -3.06
CA ASP A 71 -4.10 31.17 -2.75
C ASP A 71 -3.54 31.88 -1.50
N THR A 72 -4.19 32.95 -1.06
CA THR A 72 -3.87 33.73 0.15
C THR A 72 -4.31 33.08 1.47
N ASP A 73 -5.17 32.05 1.44
CA ASP A 73 -5.67 31.36 2.64
C ASP A 73 -4.81 30.14 3.03
N LEU A 74 -3.69 29.94 2.34
CA LEU A 74 -2.69 28.94 2.71
C LEU A 74 -2.06 29.33 4.05
N LEU A 75 -2.20 28.46 5.06
CA LEU A 75 -1.39 28.56 6.26
C LEU A 75 0.09 28.57 5.85
N PRO A 76 0.92 29.47 6.40
CA PRO A 76 2.35 29.25 6.39
C PRO A 76 2.62 27.91 7.06
N LEU A 77 3.44 27.07 6.42
CA LEU A 77 4.05 25.95 7.11
C LEU A 77 4.70 26.50 8.40
N PRO A 78 4.67 25.75 9.52
CA PRO A 78 5.48 26.12 10.68
C PRO A 78 6.91 26.39 10.19
N PRO A 79 7.57 27.47 10.65
CA PRO A 79 8.90 27.79 10.18
C PRO A 79 9.78 26.56 10.34
N ALA A 80 10.50 26.21 9.27
CA ALA A 80 11.54 25.20 9.35
C ALA A 80 12.52 25.65 10.42
N GLU A 81 12.41 25.10 11.63
CA GLU A 81 13.33 25.40 12.70
C GLU A 81 14.73 24.90 12.29
N GLY A 82 15.64 25.86 12.08
CA GLY A 82 17.07 25.62 12.12
C GLY A 82 17.74 25.09 10.85
N GLY A 83 17.67 25.83 9.75
CA GLY A 83 18.62 25.72 8.65
C GLY A 83 19.62 26.87 8.69
N GLY A 84 20.60 26.81 9.60
CA GLY A 84 21.67 27.81 9.69
C GLY A 84 22.40 27.99 8.36
N GLU A 85 22.67 29.25 8.02
CA GLU A 85 23.40 29.67 6.82
C GLU A 85 24.75 28.95 6.73
N GLY A 86 24.88 28.06 5.74
CA GLY A 86 26.11 27.35 5.43
C GLY A 86 26.51 27.59 3.98
N SER A 87 27.56 28.40 3.79
CA SER A 87 28.29 28.63 2.53
C SER A 87 28.68 27.32 1.80
N PRO A 88 28.95 27.38 0.47
CA PRO A 88 28.92 26.21 -0.41
C PRO A 88 30.07 25.24 -0.12
N ALA A 89 29.74 24.04 0.35
CA ALA A 89 30.68 22.94 0.53
C ALA A 89 30.65 21.96 -0.66
N LYS A 90 31.85 21.49 -1.03
CA LYS A 90 32.17 20.56 -2.15
C LYS A 90 31.33 19.27 -2.17
N PRO A 91 31.14 18.64 -3.35
CA PRO A 91 30.23 17.52 -3.52
C PRO A 91 30.64 16.29 -2.68
N LEU A 92 29.69 15.80 -1.88
CA LEU A 92 29.83 14.61 -1.03
C LEU A 92 29.56 13.32 -1.81
N SER A 93 30.16 12.22 -1.35
CA SER A 93 30.11 10.89 -1.98
C SER A 93 28.70 10.27 -2.03
N LYS A 94 28.46 9.43 -3.06
CA LYS A 94 27.15 8.78 -3.34
C LYS A 94 26.55 8.02 -2.15
N GLN A 95 27.36 7.43 -1.26
CA GLN A 95 26.88 6.76 -0.04
C GLN A 95 26.31 7.74 1.01
N LYS A 96 26.91 8.94 1.14
CA LYS A 96 26.40 9.98 2.05
C LYS A 96 25.10 10.60 1.52
N GLN A 97 24.96 10.74 0.19
CA GLN A 97 23.72 11.19 -0.45
C GLN A 97 22.56 10.21 -0.26
N ALA A 98 22.83 8.90 -0.32
CA ALA A 98 21.82 7.86 -0.08
C ALA A 98 21.34 7.84 1.39
N ALA A 99 22.26 8.01 2.34
CA ALA A 99 21.93 8.09 3.77
C ALA A 99 21.08 9.33 4.11
N LEU A 100 21.39 10.49 3.50
CA LEU A 100 20.62 11.73 3.66
C LEU A 100 19.22 11.63 3.02
N LYS A 101 19.09 10.97 1.86
CA LYS A 101 17.79 10.68 1.24
C LYS A 101 16.93 9.73 2.07
N ALA A 102 17.56 8.71 2.67
CA ALA A 102 16.87 7.76 3.55
C ALA A 102 16.41 8.42 4.86
N ALA A 103 17.22 9.33 5.43
CA ALA A 103 16.84 10.12 6.60
C ALA A 103 15.68 11.07 6.30
N ALA A 104 15.72 11.79 5.17
CA ALA A 104 14.64 12.67 4.73
C ALA A 104 13.33 11.91 4.45
N LEU A 105 13.38 10.70 3.89
CA LEU A 105 12.20 9.85 3.73
C LEU A 105 11.64 9.39 5.08
N LYS A 106 12.50 9.12 6.06
CA LYS A 106 12.11 8.69 7.41
C LYS A 106 11.45 9.83 8.19
N GLU A 107 11.97 11.04 8.06
CA GLU A 107 11.36 12.25 8.64
C GLU A 107 10.03 12.60 7.97
N ALA A 108 9.93 12.49 6.64
CA ALA A 108 8.67 12.70 5.93
C ALA A 108 7.59 11.66 6.36
N ALA A 109 7.99 10.40 6.53
CA ALA A 109 7.10 9.35 7.03
C ALA A 109 6.69 9.59 8.50
N ALA A 110 7.61 10.07 9.35
CA ALA A 110 7.31 10.42 10.74
C ALA A 110 6.38 11.65 10.85
N SER A 111 6.53 12.64 9.97
CA SER A 111 5.64 13.81 9.89
C SER A 111 4.25 13.43 9.40
N ALA A 112 4.15 12.56 8.38
CA ALA A 112 2.88 12.00 7.92
C ALA A 112 2.15 11.19 9.01
N SER A 113 2.90 10.43 9.82
CA SER A 113 2.38 9.68 10.97
C SER A 113 1.90 10.61 12.11
N LYS A 114 2.60 11.72 12.37
CA LYS A 114 2.15 12.74 13.34
C LYS A 114 0.87 13.44 12.92
N LEU A 115 0.68 13.72 11.63
CA LEU A 115 -0.58 14.25 11.07
C LEU A 115 -1.73 13.24 11.14
N HIS A 116 -1.44 11.94 11.06
CA HIS A 116 -2.45 10.89 11.18
C HIS A 116 -2.94 10.67 12.63
N ASN A 117 -2.06 10.93 13.61
CA ASN A 117 -2.32 10.71 15.04
C ASN A 117 -2.73 11.97 15.83
N ALA A 118 -2.79 13.15 15.19
CA ALA A 118 -3.28 14.36 15.85
C ALA A 118 -4.81 14.30 16.03
N ALA A 119 -5.29 14.68 17.22
CA ALA A 119 -6.72 14.68 17.54
C ALA A 119 -7.52 15.48 16.48
N PRO A 120 -8.64 14.93 15.95
CA PRO A 120 -9.33 15.44 14.76
C PRO A 120 -9.98 16.83 14.93
N ALA A 121 -10.01 17.39 16.14
CA ALA A 121 -10.64 18.68 16.44
C ALA A 121 -9.86 19.89 15.89
N ALA A 122 -8.54 19.82 15.77
CA ALA A 122 -7.72 20.95 15.34
C ALA A 122 -7.71 21.17 13.80
N ALA A 123 -8.06 20.15 13.01
CA ALA A 123 -8.11 20.22 11.54
C ALA A 123 -9.45 20.78 10.99
N SER A 124 -10.35 21.24 11.86
CA SER A 124 -11.66 21.80 11.48
C SER A 124 -11.57 23.23 10.94
N LYS A 125 -10.53 24.00 11.29
CA LYS A 125 -10.39 25.41 10.88
C LYS A 125 -9.66 25.65 9.56
N PHE A 126 -9.09 24.63 8.93
CA PHE A 126 -8.18 24.79 7.79
C PHE A 126 -8.44 23.73 6.73
N THR A 127 -9.31 24.04 5.77
CA THR A 127 -9.52 23.19 4.60
C THR A 127 -8.85 23.86 3.41
N SER A 128 -7.66 23.39 3.05
CA SER A 128 -7.08 23.68 1.73
C SER A 128 -7.81 22.85 0.67
N TRP A 129 -7.85 23.36 -0.56
CA TRP A 129 -8.59 22.75 -1.66
C TRP A 129 -7.68 22.51 -2.84
N LEU A 130 -7.88 21.40 -3.54
CA LEU A 130 -7.41 21.22 -4.91
C LEU A 130 -8.56 21.58 -5.84
N THR A 131 -8.32 22.43 -6.84
CA THR A 131 -9.34 22.77 -7.83
C THR A 131 -8.88 22.35 -9.20
N VAL A 132 -9.68 21.54 -9.88
CA VAL A 132 -9.54 21.26 -11.31
C VAL A 132 -10.45 22.23 -12.05
N VAL A 133 -9.93 22.95 -13.03
CA VAL A 133 -10.69 23.92 -13.82
C VAL A 133 -10.83 23.40 -15.25
N ASN A 134 -12.08 23.35 -15.72
CA ASN A 134 -12.47 23.00 -17.09
C ASN A 134 -11.80 21.72 -17.61
N ALA A 135 -12.03 20.60 -16.92
CA ALA A 135 -11.59 19.29 -17.41
C ALA A 135 -12.44 18.81 -18.59
N ASP A 136 -11.78 18.50 -19.70
CA ASP A 136 -12.39 18.23 -21.01
C ASP A 136 -11.93 16.89 -21.62
N LEU A 137 -11.16 16.09 -20.87
CA LEU A 137 -10.64 14.81 -21.35
C LEU A 137 -11.76 13.78 -21.57
N HIS A 138 -11.68 13.06 -22.70
CA HIS A 138 -12.65 12.02 -23.11
C HIS A 138 -14.10 12.51 -23.15
N ASN A 139 -14.93 12.10 -22.19
CA ASN A 139 -16.35 12.46 -22.14
C ASN A 139 -16.67 13.48 -21.04
N LEU A 140 -15.65 14.08 -20.42
CA LEU A 140 -15.81 15.22 -19.53
C LEU A 140 -16.25 16.44 -20.35
N LYS A 141 -17.16 17.22 -19.78
CA LYS A 141 -17.75 18.41 -20.42
C LYS A 141 -17.39 19.65 -19.61
N ASP A 142 -16.16 20.14 -19.79
CA ASP A 142 -15.62 21.32 -19.11
C ASP A 142 -15.85 21.30 -17.59
N VAL A 143 -15.59 20.14 -16.97
CA VAL A 143 -15.92 19.90 -15.57
C VAL A 143 -14.94 20.62 -14.66
N SER A 144 -15.44 21.55 -13.86
CA SER A 144 -14.68 22.19 -12.77
C SER A 144 -15.08 21.61 -11.43
N VAL A 145 -14.13 21.08 -10.66
CA VAL A 145 -14.38 20.42 -9.37
C VAL A 145 -13.36 20.82 -8.32
N THR A 146 -13.82 20.96 -7.07
CA THR A 146 -12.97 21.20 -5.90
C THR A 146 -12.91 19.97 -5.02
N VAL A 147 -11.71 19.62 -4.56
CA VAL A 147 -11.42 18.44 -3.73
C VAL A 147 -10.82 18.93 -2.40
N PRO A 148 -11.52 18.74 -1.27
CA PRO A 148 -11.01 19.17 0.02
C PRO A 148 -9.85 18.27 0.47
N LEU A 149 -8.73 18.89 0.84
CA LEU A 149 -7.61 18.18 1.43
C LEU A 149 -7.93 17.76 2.87
N TYR A 150 -7.20 16.76 3.36
CA TYR A 150 -7.39 16.18 4.71
C TYR A 150 -8.79 15.62 4.95
N ARG A 151 -9.49 15.19 3.90
CA ARG A 151 -10.79 14.52 3.95
C ARG A 151 -10.76 13.24 3.12
N LEU A 152 -11.62 12.28 3.48
CA LEU A 152 -11.89 11.14 2.62
C LEU A 152 -12.87 11.60 1.54
N VAL A 153 -12.42 11.68 0.30
CA VAL A 153 -13.23 12.12 -0.84
C VAL A 153 -13.54 10.92 -1.72
N ALA A 154 -14.83 10.72 -2.02
CA ALA A 154 -15.28 9.66 -2.91
C ALA A 154 -15.76 10.25 -4.24
N VAL A 155 -15.24 9.73 -5.36
CA VAL A 155 -15.71 10.03 -6.71
C VAL A 155 -16.68 8.92 -7.13
N THR A 156 -17.96 9.23 -7.22
CA THR A 156 -19.04 8.25 -7.47
C THR A 156 -19.78 8.54 -8.79
N GLY A 157 -20.60 7.59 -9.25
CA GLY A 157 -21.34 7.68 -10.51
C GLY A 157 -21.38 6.35 -11.28
N VAL A 158 -22.24 6.26 -12.29
CA VAL A 158 -22.43 5.05 -13.11
C VAL A 158 -21.19 4.68 -13.92
N SER A 159 -21.07 3.42 -14.34
CA SER A 159 -19.97 3.00 -15.22
C SER A 159 -19.98 3.82 -16.52
N GLY A 160 -18.80 4.23 -16.99
CA GLY A 160 -18.66 5.09 -18.17
C GLY A 160 -18.89 6.59 -17.93
N SER A 161 -19.27 7.04 -16.73
CA SER A 161 -19.51 8.48 -16.45
C SER A 161 -18.26 9.37 -16.39
N GLY A 162 -17.07 8.84 -16.66
CA GLY A 162 -15.80 9.61 -16.61
C GLY A 162 -15.10 9.65 -15.25
N LYS A 163 -15.51 8.84 -14.25
CA LYS A 163 -14.87 8.84 -12.90
C LYS A 163 -13.37 8.57 -12.94
N SER A 164 -12.96 7.52 -13.65
CA SER A 164 -11.54 7.15 -13.78
C SER A 164 -10.77 8.22 -14.53
N THR A 165 -11.38 8.81 -15.56
CA THR A 165 -10.79 9.93 -16.30
C THR A 165 -10.55 11.14 -15.41
N LEU A 166 -11.55 11.54 -14.63
CA LEU A 166 -11.41 12.66 -13.71
C LEU A 166 -10.36 12.37 -12.62
N ALA A 167 -10.42 11.20 -11.98
CA ALA A 167 -9.57 10.89 -10.83
C ALA A 167 -8.12 10.52 -11.19
N ARG A 168 -7.92 9.69 -12.21
CA ARG A 168 -6.59 9.21 -12.63
C ARG A 168 -6.00 10.07 -13.74
N ASP A 169 -6.69 10.16 -14.86
CA ASP A 169 -6.09 10.74 -16.08
C ASP A 169 -5.92 12.26 -15.96
N VAL A 170 -6.85 12.95 -15.27
CA VAL A 170 -6.79 14.39 -15.02
C VAL A 170 -6.18 14.70 -13.65
N LEU A 171 -6.84 14.34 -12.54
CA LEU A 171 -6.43 14.81 -11.20
C LEU A 171 -5.06 14.24 -10.80
N LEU A 172 -4.88 12.92 -10.78
CA LEU A 172 -3.61 12.30 -10.39
C LEU A 172 -2.45 12.75 -11.29
N THR A 173 -2.60 12.66 -12.62
CA THR A 173 -1.54 13.03 -13.58
C THR A 173 -1.04 14.45 -13.35
N ASN A 174 -1.95 15.42 -13.28
CA ASN A 174 -1.61 16.83 -13.19
C ASN A 174 -1.12 17.22 -11.80
N VAL A 175 -1.75 16.74 -10.71
CA VAL A 175 -1.25 17.02 -9.35
C VAL A 175 0.13 16.39 -9.16
N HIS A 176 0.36 15.18 -9.69
CA HIS A 176 1.70 14.58 -9.67
C HIS A 176 2.73 15.43 -10.42
N ALA A 177 2.40 15.93 -11.62
CA ALA A 177 3.29 16.83 -12.38
C ALA A 177 3.63 18.11 -11.61
N GLY A 178 2.62 18.78 -11.03
CA GLY A 178 2.80 20.00 -10.25
C GLY A 178 3.66 19.77 -8.99
N VAL A 179 3.38 18.71 -8.25
CA VAL A 179 4.14 18.35 -7.04
C VAL A 179 5.57 17.95 -7.38
N MET A 180 5.79 17.20 -8.47
CA MET A 180 7.13 16.82 -8.92
C MET A 180 7.96 18.04 -9.34
N GLN A 181 7.38 18.99 -10.06
CA GLN A 181 8.07 20.23 -10.41
C GLN A 181 8.49 21.00 -9.14
N ARG A 182 7.57 21.15 -8.18
CA ARG A 182 7.81 21.84 -6.90
C ARG A 182 8.73 21.08 -5.94
N SER A 183 9.15 19.85 -6.25
CA SER A 183 10.10 19.09 -5.42
C SER A 183 11.49 19.74 -5.35
N THR A 184 11.87 20.52 -6.36
CA THR A 184 13.16 21.24 -6.41
C THR A 184 12.99 22.72 -6.11
N LYS A 185 14.04 23.38 -5.55
CA LYS A 185 14.01 24.83 -5.29
C LYS A 185 13.76 25.63 -6.58
N SER A 186 14.49 25.31 -7.65
CA SER A 186 14.32 25.95 -8.95
C SER A 186 12.92 25.78 -9.53
N GLY A 187 12.29 24.63 -9.29
CA GLY A 187 10.93 24.36 -9.74
C GLY A 187 9.89 25.13 -8.95
N ARG A 188 10.08 25.31 -7.63
CA ARG A 188 9.26 26.24 -6.82
C ARG A 188 9.41 27.67 -7.29
N ASP A 189 10.64 28.15 -7.47
CA ASP A 189 10.90 29.53 -7.94
C ASP A 189 10.32 29.78 -9.35
N ALA A 190 10.21 28.74 -10.19
CA ALA A 190 9.59 28.83 -11.52
C ALA A 190 8.06 28.85 -11.43
N ASP A 191 7.49 27.99 -10.60
CA ASP A 191 6.05 27.89 -10.34
C ASP A 191 5.51 29.17 -9.70
N ASP A 192 6.23 29.74 -8.72
CA ASP A 192 5.91 31.02 -8.07
C ASP A 192 6.00 32.21 -9.06
N LYS A 193 6.73 32.05 -10.18
CA LYS A 193 6.77 32.99 -11.32
C LYS A 193 5.69 32.70 -12.37
N GLY A 194 4.76 31.78 -12.11
CA GLY A 194 3.67 31.40 -12.99
C GLY A 194 4.04 30.39 -14.08
N LYS A 195 5.22 29.77 -14.03
CA LYS A 195 5.58 28.69 -14.95
C LYS A 195 5.10 27.35 -14.39
N THR A 196 3.86 27.02 -14.67
CA THR A 196 3.25 25.73 -14.30
C THR A 196 3.64 24.63 -15.30
N PRO A 197 3.51 23.34 -14.93
CA PRO A 197 3.63 22.26 -15.91
C PRO A 197 2.51 22.33 -16.95
N ASP A 198 2.69 21.62 -18.07
CA ASP A 198 1.66 21.46 -19.08
C ASP A 198 0.51 20.62 -18.51
N TRP A 199 -0.67 21.23 -18.39
CA TRP A 199 -1.86 20.56 -17.89
C TRP A 199 -2.45 19.64 -18.96
N THR A 200 -2.78 18.42 -18.58
CA THR A 200 -3.37 17.41 -19.45
C THR A 200 -4.86 17.30 -19.19
N GLY A 201 -5.69 17.55 -20.21
CA GLY A 201 -7.14 17.32 -20.13
C GLY A 201 -7.89 18.23 -19.17
N CYS A 202 -7.32 19.40 -18.86
CA CYS A 202 -7.94 20.49 -18.11
C CYS A 202 -7.22 21.81 -18.41
N GLU A 203 -7.88 22.93 -18.12
CA GLU A 203 -7.29 24.27 -18.29
C GLU A 203 -6.17 24.54 -17.28
N ARG A 204 -6.40 24.19 -16.00
CA ARG A 204 -5.41 24.29 -14.93
C ARG A 204 -5.83 23.54 -13.67
N ILE A 205 -4.86 23.33 -12.79
CA ILE A 205 -5.07 22.88 -11.42
C ILE A 205 -4.58 23.94 -10.44
N GLU A 206 -5.36 24.21 -9.39
CA GLU A 206 -5.03 25.15 -8.31
C GLU A 206 -4.89 24.39 -6.97
N GLY A 207 -4.12 24.94 -6.03
CA GLY A 207 -3.96 24.40 -4.67
C GLY A 207 -3.04 23.18 -4.51
N TYR A 208 -2.41 22.70 -5.59
CA TYR A 208 -1.45 21.58 -5.54
C TYR A 208 -0.18 21.89 -4.73
N ALA A 209 0.11 23.16 -4.49
CA ALA A 209 1.23 23.59 -3.65
C ALA A 209 1.11 23.15 -2.17
N ALA A 210 -0.10 22.82 -1.70
CA ALA A 210 -0.33 22.30 -0.36
C ALA A 210 -0.04 20.79 -0.22
N VAL A 211 0.35 20.12 -1.31
CA VAL A 211 0.58 18.67 -1.35
C VAL A 211 2.06 18.38 -1.56
N ASP A 212 2.68 17.68 -0.61
CA ASP A 212 4.10 17.30 -0.72
C ASP A 212 4.35 16.07 -1.60
N ARG A 213 3.37 15.15 -1.62
CA ARG A 213 3.48 13.87 -2.32
C ARG A 213 2.12 13.35 -2.73
N VAL A 214 2.06 12.80 -3.93
CA VAL A 214 0.89 12.09 -4.46
C VAL A 214 1.23 10.62 -4.58
N LEU A 215 0.31 9.76 -4.14
CA LEU A 215 0.44 8.31 -4.21
C LEU A 215 -0.84 7.73 -4.79
N GLU A 216 -0.69 6.87 -5.80
CA GLU A 216 -1.78 6.02 -6.28
C GLU A 216 -1.61 4.62 -5.68
N VAL A 217 -2.71 4.06 -5.17
CA VAL A 217 -2.83 2.65 -4.86
C VAL A 217 -3.83 2.08 -5.84
N ASP A 218 -3.35 1.23 -6.75
CA ASP A 218 -4.16 0.63 -7.81
C ASP A 218 -4.48 -0.84 -7.53
N GLN A 219 -5.12 -1.51 -8.49
CA GLN A 219 -5.42 -2.94 -8.44
C GLN A 219 -4.43 -3.76 -9.29
N THR A 220 -3.30 -3.17 -9.68
CA THR A 220 -2.29 -3.89 -10.45
C THR A 220 -1.68 -4.97 -9.54
N PRO A 221 -1.59 -6.23 -9.98
CA PRO A 221 -1.00 -7.28 -9.15
C PRO A 221 0.40 -6.91 -8.69
N ILE A 222 0.68 -7.11 -7.40
CA ILE A 222 1.97 -6.83 -6.73
C ILE A 222 3.18 -7.37 -7.51
N GLY A 223 3.02 -8.51 -8.18
CA GLY A 223 4.00 -8.96 -9.15
C GLY A 223 3.46 -10.07 -10.05
N LYS A 224 4.03 -10.16 -11.25
CA LYS A 224 3.65 -11.15 -12.28
C LYS A 224 4.38 -12.48 -12.13
N THR A 225 5.33 -12.59 -11.20
CA THR A 225 6.17 -13.77 -11.01
C THR A 225 5.92 -14.41 -9.64
N PRO A 226 6.10 -15.75 -9.50
CA PRO A 226 5.97 -16.44 -8.21
C PRO A 226 6.96 -15.97 -7.12
N ARG A 227 7.99 -15.21 -7.53
CA ARG A 227 9.00 -14.63 -6.64
C ARG A 227 8.49 -13.39 -5.91
N SER A 228 7.42 -12.76 -6.39
CA SER A 228 6.83 -11.60 -5.72
C SER A 228 5.93 -12.09 -4.58
N CYS A 229 6.25 -11.70 -3.35
CA CYS A 229 5.41 -11.97 -2.19
C CYS A 229 5.29 -10.74 -1.29
N PRO A 230 4.31 -10.69 -0.37
CA PRO A 230 4.11 -9.55 0.52
C PRO A 230 5.39 -9.13 1.27
N ALA A 231 6.19 -10.10 1.73
CA ALA A 231 7.43 -9.82 2.45
C ALA A 231 8.48 -9.06 1.64
N THR A 232 8.62 -9.39 0.35
CA THR A 232 9.53 -8.67 -0.56
C THR A 232 8.95 -7.33 -1.01
N TYR A 233 7.62 -7.23 -1.16
CA TYR A 233 6.97 -6.02 -1.63
C TYR A 233 6.98 -4.92 -0.56
N ILE A 234 6.64 -5.27 0.69
CA ILE A 234 6.70 -4.36 1.84
C ILE A 234 8.16 -4.07 2.23
N GLY A 235 9.08 -4.99 1.94
CA GLY A 235 10.53 -4.78 2.07
C GLY A 235 11.14 -5.27 3.39
N PHE A 236 10.34 -5.79 4.34
CA PHE A 236 10.87 -6.33 5.60
C PHE A 236 11.62 -7.65 5.42
N TRP A 237 11.51 -8.31 4.26
CA TRP A 237 12.27 -9.52 3.95
C TRP A 237 13.78 -9.32 4.07
N ASP A 238 14.30 -8.15 3.70
CA ASP A 238 15.73 -7.84 3.80
C ASP A 238 16.24 -7.85 5.24
N THR A 239 15.40 -7.44 6.19
CA THR A 239 15.70 -7.50 7.61
C THR A 239 15.74 -8.94 8.10
N ILE A 240 14.80 -9.78 7.67
CA ILE A 240 14.79 -11.21 7.99
C ILE A 240 16.05 -11.90 7.45
N ARG A 241 16.46 -11.60 6.22
CA ARG A 241 17.69 -12.20 5.63
C ARG A 241 18.95 -11.84 6.42
N LYS A 242 19.05 -10.59 6.90
CA LYS A 242 20.17 -10.15 7.75
C LYS A 242 20.15 -10.86 9.10
N LEU A 243 18.96 -11.00 9.70
CA LEU A 243 18.79 -11.73 10.95
C LEU A 243 19.31 -13.18 10.85
N PHE A 244 18.95 -13.90 9.78
CA PHE A 244 19.44 -15.27 9.56
C PHE A 244 20.95 -15.33 9.33
N ALA A 245 21.52 -14.36 8.63
CA ALA A 245 22.97 -14.25 8.44
C ALA A 245 23.74 -13.96 9.74
N ASP A 246 23.09 -13.36 10.73
CA ASP A 246 23.69 -13.07 12.04
C ASP A 246 23.64 -14.26 13.02
N THR A 247 22.99 -15.37 12.66
CA THR A 247 23.00 -16.59 13.49
C THR A 247 24.41 -17.20 13.57
N LEU A 248 24.71 -17.88 14.69
CA LEU A 248 26.00 -18.55 14.89
C LEU A 248 26.26 -19.62 13.81
N GLU A 249 25.22 -20.37 13.43
CA GLU A 249 25.27 -21.39 12.38
C GLU A 249 25.63 -20.78 11.01
N ALA A 250 24.99 -19.66 10.64
CA ALA A 250 25.30 -18.97 9.40
C ALA A 250 26.72 -18.42 9.40
N ARG A 251 27.14 -17.77 10.49
CA ARG A 251 28.49 -17.19 10.62
C ARG A 251 29.58 -18.27 10.55
N ALA A 252 29.38 -19.41 11.22
CA ALA A 252 30.32 -20.52 11.18
C ALA A 252 30.49 -21.11 9.76
N ARG A 253 29.44 -21.05 8.93
CA ARG A 253 29.46 -21.49 7.52
C ARG A 253 29.84 -20.39 6.53
N GLY A 254 30.12 -19.17 7.00
CA GLY A 254 30.43 -18.01 6.14
C GLY A 254 29.24 -17.49 5.33
N TYR A 255 28.01 -17.76 5.76
CA TYR A 255 26.81 -17.34 5.04
C TYR A 255 26.45 -15.88 5.30
N GLY A 256 26.43 -15.07 4.24
CA GLY A 256 25.87 -13.72 4.28
C GLY A 256 24.37 -13.68 3.96
N ALA A 257 23.76 -12.50 4.09
CA ALA A 257 22.33 -12.29 3.78
C ALA A 257 21.92 -12.63 2.34
N GLY A 258 22.88 -12.71 1.42
CA GLY A 258 22.68 -13.18 0.05
C GLY A 258 22.32 -14.67 -0.04
N ARG A 259 22.84 -15.51 0.87
CA ARG A 259 22.49 -16.94 0.93
C ARG A 259 21.00 -17.15 1.22
N PHE A 260 20.43 -16.26 2.02
CA PHE A 260 19.04 -16.27 2.47
C PHE A 260 18.06 -15.57 1.49
N SER A 261 18.51 -15.25 0.28
CA SER A 261 17.66 -14.71 -0.77
C SER A 261 17.14 -15.83 -1.66
N PHE A 262 15.83 -15.92 -1.85
CA PHE A 262 15.24 -16.83 -2.85
C PHE A 262 15.25 -16.23 -4.26
N ASN A 263 15.52 -14.92 -4.40
CA ASN A 263 15.61 -14.25 -5.70
C ASN A 263 16.99 -14.43 -6.34
N THR A 264 18.03 -14.43 -5.51
CA THR A 264 19.43 -14.35 -5.92
C THR A 264 20.29 -15.18 -4.97
N GLY A 265 21.46 -15.61 -5.43
CA GLY A 265 22.42 -16.31 -4.58
C GLY A 265 22.26 -17.83 -4.57
N GLU A 266 23.26 -18.48 -3.96
CA GLU A 266 23.46 -19.92 -4.00
C GLU A 266 22.58 -20.71 -3.02
N GLY A 267 21.86 -20.03 -2.12
CA GLY A 267 21.00 -20.72 -1.14
C GLY A 267 19.62 -21.08 -1.65
N ARG A 268 19.21 -20.55 -2.83
CA ARG A 268 17.93 -20.89 -3.44
C ARG A 268 17.91 -22.33 -3.95
N CYS A 269 16.72 -22.93 -3.99
CA CYS A 269 16.55 -24.25 -4.59
C CYS A 269 16.93 -24.22 -6.08
N PRO A 270 17.84 -25.10 -6.55
CA PRO A 270 18.30 -25.09 -7.94
C PRO A 270 17.19 -25.51 -8.91
N THR A 271 16.31 -26.44 -8.51
CA THR A 271 15.25 -27.01 -9.37
C THR A 271 14.17 -26.00 -9.75
N CYS A 272 13.77 -25.13 -8.83
CA CYS A 272 12.74 -24.11 -9.07
C CYS A 272 13.30 -22.68 -9.08
N GLU A 273 14.63 -22.54 -9.02
CA GLU A 273 15.32 -21.25 -8.94
C GLU A 273 14.74 -20.29 -7.89
N GLY A 274 14.36 -20.84 -6.73
CA GLY A 274 13.75 -20.09 -5.64
C GLY A 274 12.30 -19.66 -5.83
N ALA A 275 11.60 -20.11 -6.88
CA ALA A 275 10.16 -19.86 -7.04
C ALA A 275 9.29 -20.67 -6.05
N GLY A 276 9.76 -21.86 -5.64
CA GLY A 276 9.01 -22.81 -4.80
C GLY A 276 7.94 -23.61 -5.57
N VAL A 277 7.63 -23.19 -6.80
CA VAL A 277 6.70 -23.84 -7.71
C VAL A 277 7.35 -24.01 -9.08
N ARG A 278 6.87 -24.99 -9.85
CA ARG A 278 7.20 -25.16 -11.27
C ARG A 278 5.95 -24.86 -12.09
N THR A 279 6.11 -24.08 -13.14
CA THR A 279 5.05 -23.80 -14.11
C THR A 279 5.15 -24.82 -15.22
N ILE A 280 4.10 -25.60 -15.43
CA ILE A 280 3.97 -26.58 -16.51
C ILE A 280 3.16 -25.91 -17.62
N GLY A 281 3.82 -25.70 -18.76
CA GLY A 281 3.19 -25.12 -19.95
C GLY A 281 2.15 -26.08 -20.52
N MET A 282 0.94 -25.58 -20.76
CA MET A 282 -0.14 -26.35 -21.38
C MET A 282 -0.43 -25.75 -22.76
N SER A 283 -0.68 -26.59 -23.78
CA SER A 283 -0.81 -26.09 -25.17
C SER A 283 -2.04 -25.21 -25.41
N PHE A 284 -3.15 -25.50 -24.73
CA PHE A 284 -4.44 -24.84 -24.94
C PHE A 284 -5.12 -24.39 -23.64
N LEU A 285 -4.58 -24.81 -22.49
CA LEU A 285 -5.09 -24.45 -21.17
C LEU A 285 -4.13 -23.45 -20.53
N PRO A 286 -4.58 -22.68 -19.53
CA PRO A 286 -3.68 -21.89 -18.71
C PRO A 286 -2.61 -22.79 -18.07
N ASP A 287 -1.39 -22.27 -17.97
CA ASP A 287 -0.28 -22.97 -17.32
C ASP A 287 -0.64 -23.39 -15.90
N VAL A 288 -0.24 -24.61 -15.54
CA VAL A 288 -0.48 -25.17 -14.20
C VAL A 288 0.75 -24.94 -13.34
N LYS A 289 0.55 -24.48 -12.10
CA LYS A 289 1.62 -24.33 -11.11
C LYS A 289 1.58 -25.50 -10.14
N VAL A 290 2.65 -26.29 -10.11
CA VAL A 290 2.83 -27.39 -9.16
C VAL A 290 3.90 -27.04 -8.13
N LEU A 291 3.78 -27.56 -6.91
CA LEU A 291 4.83 -27.40 -5.90
C LEU A 291 6.13 -28.03 -6.41
N CYS A 292 7.26 -27.39 -6.13
CA CYS A 292 8.56 -27.95 -6.48
C CYS A 292 8.80 -29.25 -5.69
N GLU A 293 9.12 -30.33 -6.41
CA GLU A 293 9.38 -31.66 -5.85
C GLU A 293 10.64 -31.71 -4.95
N THR A 294 11.62 -30.83 -5.17
CA THR A 294 12.88 -30.84 -4.43
C THR A 294 12.79 -30.08 -3.10
N CYS A 295 12.15 -28.90 -3.09
CA CYS A 295 12.08 -28.06 -1.90
C CYS A 295 10.69 -28.04 -1.25
N HIS A 296 9.69 -28.69 -1.85
CA HIS A 296 8.30 -28.71 -1.36
C HIS A 296 7.78 -27.30 -0.99
N GLY A 297 8.03 -26.34 -1.88
CA GLY A 297 7.66 -24.94 -1.69
C GLY A 297 8.54 -24.11 -0.75
N ALA A 298 9.58 -24.68 -0.14
CA ALA A 298 10.47 -23.95 0.78
C ALA A 298 11.36 -22.93 0.09
N ARG A 299 11.57 -23.01 -1.23
CA ARG A 299 12.37 -22.10 -2.08
C ARG A 299 13.89 -22.12 -1.84
N PHE A 300 14.38 -22.82 -0.83
CA PHE A 300 15.80 -22.88 -0.48
C PHE A 300 16.36 -24.30 -0.61
N ASN A 301 17.68 -24.43 -0.75
CA ASN A 301 18.37 -25.73 -0.69
C ASN A 301 18.48 -26.24 0.77
N PRO A 302 18.73 -27.54 0.98
CA PRO A 302 18.80 -28.12 2.33
C PRO A 302 19.85 -27.45 3.23
N GLU A 303 20.99 -27.02 2.68
CA GLU A 303 22.08 -26.41 3.45
C GLU A 303 21.69 -25.05 4.04
N THR A 304 20.88 -24.30 3.30
CA THR A 304 20.35 -23.00 3.76
C THR A 304 19.19 -23.20 4.74
N GLN A 305 18.36 -24.22 4.53
CA GLN A 305 17.29 -24.57 5.48
C GLN A 305 17.82 -25.17 6.79
N ALA A 306 19.06 -25.66 6.81
CA ALA A 306 19.68 -26.14 8.04
C ALA A 306 20.07 -25.01 9.02
N VAL A 307 19.97 -23.74 8.62
CA VAL A 307 20.14 -22.60 9.53
C VAL A 307 18.80 -22.23 10.14
N THR A 308 18.73 -22.20 11.47
CA THR A 308 17.48 -21.90 12.19
C THR A 308 17.58 -20.64 13.04
N TRP A 309 16.44 -19.98 13.19
CA TRP A 309 16.25 -18.90 14.16
C TRP A 309 14.98 -19.18 14.96
N ARG A 310 15.09 -19.22 16.30
CA ARG A 310 14.00 -19.65 17.21
C ARG A 310 13.33 -20.97 16.78
N GLY A 311 14.13 -21.94 16.32
CA GLY A 311 13.65 -23.25 15.91
C GLY A 311 12.95 -23.30 14.55
N LYS A 312 12.97 -22.22 13.77
CA LYS A 312 12.39 -22.16 12.42
C LYS A 312 13.45 -21.84 11.39
N ASN A 313 13.46 -22.55 10.27
CA ASN A 313 14.34 -22.18 9.16
C ASN A 313 13.72 -21.06 8.32
N ILE A 314 14.49 -20.49 7.40
CA ILE A 314 14.02 -19.37 6.58
C ILE A 314 12.86 -19.73 5.65
N GLY A 315 12.79 -20.97 5.19
CA GLY A 315 11.67 -21.49 4.40
C GLY A 315 10.40 -21.62 5.24
N ASP A 316 10.51 -22.02 6.50
CA ASP A 316 9.39 -22.05 7.44
C ASP A 316 8.86 -20.65 7.71
N VAL A 317 9.75 -19.68 7.94
CA VAL A 317 9.39 -18.26 8.13
C VAL A 317 8.61 -17.73 6.94
N LEU A 318 8.98 -18.12 5.72
CA LEU A 318 8.27 -17.69 4.51
C LEU A 318 6.88 -18.32 4.36
N LYS A 319 6.64 -19.46 5.02
CA LYS A 319 5.35 -20.18 5.03
C LYS A 319 4.44 -19.76 6.19
N MET A 320 4.90 -18.90 7.09
CA MET A 320 4.09 -18.41 8.21
C MET A 320 2.92 -17.55 7.71
N GLU A 321 1.81 -17.65 8.43
CA GLU A 321 0.73 -16.66 8.30
C GLU A 321 1.19 -15.33 8.87
N VAL A 322 0.63 -14.21 8.38
CA VAL A 322 1.00 -12.87 8.86
C VAL A 322 0.76 -12.75 10.37
N ASP A 323 -0.39 -13.23 10.86
CA ASP A 323 -0.71 -13.23 12.30
C ASP A 323 0.36 -13.97 13.14
N GLU A 324 0.82 -15.14 12.66
CA GLU A 324 1.88 -15.93 13.31
C GLU A 324 3.23 -15.19 13.26
N ALA A 325 3.53 -14.54 12.14
CA ALA A 325 4.75 -13.77 11.96
C ALA A 325 4.80 -12.52 12.87
N VAL A 326 3.68 -11.84 13.10
CA VAL A 326 3.59 -10.69 14.02
C VAL A 326 4.04 -11.10 15.42
N ASP A 327 3.51 -12.21 15.94
CA ASP A 327 3.86 -12.72 17.27
C ASP A 327 5.32 -13.22 17.30
N PHE A 328 5.73 -13.97 16.27
CA PHE A 328 7.07 -14.55 16.16
C PHE A 328 8.17 -13.48 16.13
N PHE A 329 7.92 -12.34 15.49
CA PHE A 329 8.82 -11.19 15.40
C PHE A 329 8.46 -10.04 16.35
N SER A 330 7.62 -10.27 17.36
CA SER A 330 7.15 -9.25 18.32
C SER A 330 8.28 -8.43 18.96
N SER A 331 9.42 -9.04 19.24
CA SER A 331 10.60 -8.37 19.80
C SER A 331 11.41 -7.53 18.79
N MET A 332 10.98 -7.44 17.52
CA MET A 332 11.67 -6.77 16.41
C MET A 332 10.73 -5.79 15.71
N PRO A 333 10.60 -4.54 16.19
CA PRO A 333 9.66 -3.56 15.65
C PRO A 333 9.83 -3.26 14.16
N ASN A 334 11.06 -3.38 13.64
CA ASN A 334 11.36 -3.20 12.22
C ASN A 334 10.82 -4.33 11.32
N ILE A 335 10.36 -5.45 11.90
CA ILE A 335 9.70 -6.55 11.20
C ILE A 335 8.22 -6.61 11.60
N SER A 336 7.89 -6.51 12.89
CA SER A 336 6.52 -6.67 13.39
C SER A 336 5.60 -5.49 13.04
N HIS A 337 6.10 -4.24 13.06
CA HIS A 337 5.25 -3.08 12.75
C HIS A 337 4.74 -3.10 11.29
N PRO A 338 5.58 -3.34 10.26
CA PRO A 338 5.09 -3.50 8.89
C PRO A 338 4.12 -4.67 8.67
N LEU A 339 4.09 -5.68 9.54
CA LEU A 339 3.15 -6.80 9.47
C LEU A 339 1.78 -6.49 10.07
N GLN A 340 1.66 -5.42 10.87
CA GLN A 340 0.42 -5.00 11.53
C GLN A 340 -0.34 -3.90 10.76
N LEU A 341 0.33 -3.24 9.80
CA LEU A 341 -0.22 -2.19 8.94
C LEU A 341 -1.00 -2.80 7.77
#